data_AF-A0A7W7QFU9-F1
#
_entry.id   AF-A0A7W7QFU9-F1
#
_cell.length_a   1.000
_cell.length_b   1.000
_cell.length_c   1.000
_cell.angle_alpha   90.00
_cell.angle_beta   90.00
_cell.angle_gamma   90.00
#
_symmetry.space_group_name_H-M   'P 1'
#
loop_
_entity.id
_entity.type
_entity.pdbx_description
1 polymer ?
#
loop_
_entity_poly.entity_id
_entity_poly.type
_entity_poly.pdbx_seq_one_letter_code
_entity_poly.pdbx_strand_id
1 'polypeptide(L)' 'MTNSSDDGPTLPVSDEELARLRQRADQVGIQGHAEMSAEQLRKAIAERHRGADPHQAEIVARREDSG' A
#
# COMPACT_ATOMS: atom_id res chain seq x y z
N MET A 1 -20.80 -7.19 -30.04
CA MET A 1 -20.26 -6.04 -29.29
C MET A 1 -21.01 -5.96 -27.97
N THR A 2 -20.41 -6.45 -26.88
CA THR A 2 -20.89 -6.18 -25.53
C THR A 2 -19.64 -5.91 -24.69
N ASN A 3 -19.29 -4.63 -24.55
CA ASN A 3 -18.34 -4.20 -23.54
C ASN A 3 -18.99 -4.49 -22.18
N SER A 4 -18.63 -5.62 -21.58
CA SER A 4 -18.93 -5.88 -20.18
C SER A 4 -18.16 -4.84 -19.38
N SER A 5 -18.93 -4.05 -18.61
CA SER A 5 -18.44 -3.11 -17.62
C SER A 5 -17.50 -3.84 -16.66
N ASP A 6 -16.20 -3.64 -16.82
CA ASP A 6 -15.21 -3.98 -15.79
C ASP A 6 -15.20 -2.83 -14.77
N ASP A 7 -16.37 -2.62 -14.13
CA ASP A 7 -16.43 -1.97 -12.83
C ASP A 7 -15.91 -3.02 -11.86
N GLY A 8 -14.59 -3.20 -11.85
CA GLY A 8 -13.92 -4.11 -10.95
C GLY A 8 -14.40 -3.77 -9.54
N PRO A 9 -15.04 -4.69 -8.81
CA PRO A 9 -15.55 -4.35 -7.50
C PRO A 9 -14.37 -3.82 -6.69
N THR A 10 -14.51 -2.63 -6.13
CA THR A 10 -13.66 -2.16 -5.03
C THR A 10 -13.92 -3.09 -3.86
N LEU A 11 -13.44 -4.32 -3.96
CA LEU A 11 -13.69 -5.37 -2.99
C LEU A 11 -13.12 -4.86 -1.67
N PRO A 12 -13.89 -4.94 -0.57
CA PRO A 12 -13.31 -4.72 0.74
C PRO A 12 -12.07 -5.63 0.83
N VAL A 13 -10.96 -5.06 1.30
CA VAL A 13 -9.72 -5.81 1.51
C VAL A 13 -10.04 -7.14 2.15
N SER A 14 -9.84 -8.22 1.38
CA SER A 14 -10.16 -9.55 1.84
C SER A 14 -9.29 -9.89 3.05
N ASP A 15 -9.80 -10.72 3.95
CA ASP A 15 -9.06 -11.11 5.16
C ASP A 15 -7.67 -11.69 4.82
N GLU A 16 -7.57 -12.40 3.68
CA GLU A 16 -6.32 -12.90 3.12
C GLU A 16 -5.31 -11.78 2.78
N GLU A 17 -5.78 -10.68 2.20
CA GLU A 17 -4.94 -9.53 1.85
C GLU A 17 -4.48 -8.80 3.12
N LEU A 18 -5.36 -8.64 4.11
CA LEU A 18 -4.99 -8.07 5.40
C LEU A 18 -3.93 -8.92 6.11
N ALA A 19 -4.07 -10.26 6.07
CA ALA A 19 -3.08 -11.18 6.62
C ALA A 19 -1.72 -11.07 5.90
N ARG A 20 -1.72 -10.95 4.57
CA ARG A 20 -0.49 -10.72 3.79
C ARG A 20 0.17 -9.39 4.15
N LEU A 21 -0.61 -8.33 4.28
CA LEU A 21 -0.11 -7.01 4.69
C LEU A 21 0.49 -7.05 6.10
N ARG A 22 -0.17 -7.73 7.05
CA ARG A 22 0.37 -7.91 8.40
C ARG A 22 1.68 -8.70 8.40
N GLN A 23 1.73 -9.82 7.68
CA GLN A 23 2.95 -10.62 7.54
C GLN A 23 4.08 -9.79 6.91
N ARG A 24 3.78 -8.98 5.90
CA ARG A 24 4.77 -8.12 5.26
C ARG A 24 5.25 -7.01 6.19
N ALA A 25 4.35 -6.42 6.95
CA ALA A 25 4.66 -5.39 7.95
C ALA A 25 5.57 -5.94 9.07
N ASP A 26 5.33 -7.18 9.52
CA ASP A 26 6.21 -7.90 10.43
C ASP A 26 7.62 -8.11 9.84
N GLN A 27 7.70 -8.59 8.58
CA GLN A 27 8.98 -8.78 7.88
C GLN A 27 9.82 -7.50 7.76
N VAL A 28 9.17 -6.33 7.57
CA VAL A 28 9.87 -5.04 7.48
C VAL A 28 10.01 -4.32 8.83
N GLY A 29 9.60 -4.98 9.93
CA GLY A 29 9.76 -4.47 11.30
C GLY A 29 8.85 -3.27 11.63
N ILE A 30 7.62 -3.24 11.11
CA ILE A 30 6.62 -2.24 11.49
C ILE A 30 5.95 -2.66 12.80
N GLN A 31 6.20 -1.89 13.85
CA GLN A 31 5.56 -2.09 15.16
C GLN A 31 4.10 -1.63 15.13
N GLY A 32 3.21 -2.32 15.86
CA GLY A 32 1.78 -2.00 15.90
C GLY A 32 0.96 -2.44 14.68
N HIS A 33 1.55 -3.22 13.76
CA HIS A 33 0.89 -3.68 12.53
C HIS A 33 -0.38 -4.54 12.77
N ALA A 34 -0.54 -5.14 13.95
CA ALA A 34 -1.73 -5.90 14.31
C ALA A 34 -2.99 -5.02 14.44
N GLU A 35 -2.85 -3.79 14.93
CA GLU A 35 -3.95 -2.84 15.17
C GLU A 35 -4.23 -1.93 13.95
N MET A 36 -3.36 -1.97 12.94
CA MET A 36 -3.48 -1.16 11.73
C MET A 36 -4.50 -1.73 10.74
N SER A 37 -5.22 -0.83 10.09
CA SER A 37 -6.04 -1.14 8.91
C SER A 37 -5.16 -1.49 7.70
N ALA A 38 -5.72 -2.20 6.72
CA ALA A 38 -5.00 -2.58 5.51
C ALA A 38 -4.36 -1.37 4.78
N GLU A 39 -5.04 -0.23 4.71
CA GLU A 39 -4.52 1.00 4.11
C GLU A 39 -3.30 1.55 4.87
N GLN A 40 -3.36 1.53 6.20
CA GLN A 40 -2.25 1.97 7.05
C GLN A 40 -1.04 1.04 6.89
N LEU A 41 -1.28 -0.27 6.81
CA LEU A 41 -0.23 -1.25 6.54
C LEU A 41 0.41 -1.03 5.17
N ARG A 42 -0.39 -0.85 4.11
CA ARG A 42 0.11 -0.55 2.76
C ARG A 42 0.99 0.68 2.76
N LYS A 43 0.53 1.76 3.40
CA LYS A 43 1.29 3.01 3.49
C LYS A 43 2.59 2.81 4.27
N ALA A 44 2.53 2.20 5.44
CA ALA A 44 3.72 1.99 6.28
C ALA A 44 4.76 1.06 5.62
N ILE A 45 4.31 -0.01 4.95
CA ILE A 45 5.18 -0.90 4.16
C ILE A 45 5.81 -0.12 3.01
N ALA A 46 5.02 0.67 2.28
CA ALA A 46 5.51 1.49 1.17
C ALA A 46 6.50 2.56 1.64
N GLU A 47 6.27 3.21 2.79
CA GLU A 47 7.18 4.18 3.38
C GLU A 47 8.50 3.53 3.80
N ARG A 48 8.45 2.34 4.42
CA ARG A 48 9.66 1.55 4.74
C ARG A 48 10.43 1.15 3.49
N HIS A 49 9.73 0.71 2.44
CA HIS A 49 10.34 0.38 1.15
C HIS A 49 10.91 1.62 0.44
N ARG A 50 10.21 2.76 0.46
CA ARG A 50 10.67 4.01 -0.17
C ARG A 50 11.87 4.60 0.57
N GLY A 51 11.93 4.50 1.89
CA GLY A 51 13.13 4.84 2.65
C GLY A 51 14.35 3.97 2.31
N ALA A 52 14.12 2.77 1.76
CA ALA A 52 15.18 1.89 1.25
C ALA A 52 15.53 2.15 -0.23
N ASP A 53 14.65 2.83 -0.99
CA ASP A 53 14.79 3.03 -2.43
C ASP A 53 14.93 4.53 -2.76
N PRO A 54 16.17 5.06 -2.83
CA PRO A 54 16.41 6.49 -2.99
C PRO A 54 15.84 7.07 -4.30
N HIS A 55 15.60 6.23 -5.30
CA HIS A 55 15.03 6.67 -6.58
C HIS A 55 13.53 6.97 -6.53
N GLN A 56 12.76 6.32 -5.64
CA GLN A 56 11.33 6.59 -5.52
C GLN A 56 11.01 7.85 -4.71
N ALA A 57 11.89 8.26 -3.79
CA ALA A 57 11.71 9.49 -3.01
C ALA A 57 11.67 10.73 -3.92
N GLU A 58 12.49 10.76 -4.98
CA GLU A 58 12.55 11.88 -5.92
C GLU A 58 11.29 12.01 -6.79
N ILE A 59 10.65 10.89 -7.15
CA ILE A 59 9.45 10.89 -8.01
C ILE A 59 8.23 11.48 -7.28
N VAL A 60 8.15 11.32 -5.95
CA VAL A 60 7.01 11.83 -5.16
C VAL A 60 7.23 13.27 -4.70
N ALA A 61 8.47 13.64 -4.36
CA ALA A 61 8.80 15.03 -4.05
C ALA A 61 8.50 15.98 -5.22
N ARG A 62 8.60 15.49 -6.47
CA ARG A 62 8.35 16.30 -7.67
C ARG A 62 6.86 16.45 -8.06
N ARG A 63 5.94 15.71 -7.42
CA ARG A 63 4.50 15.75 -7.76
C ARG A 63 3.72 16.78 -6.95
N GLU A 64 4.25 17.24 -5.82
CA GLU A 64 3.56 18.21 -4.95
C GLU A 64 3.79 19.68 -5.33
N ASP A 65 4.68 19.98 -6.29
CA ASP A 65 4.99 21.35 -6.74
C ASP A 65 4.26 21.78 -8.03
N SER A 66 3.37 20.95 -8.58
CA SER A 66 2.67 21.24 -9.86
C SER A 66 1.14 21.22 -9.77
N GLY A 67 0.58 21.32 -8.57
CA GLY A 67 -0.87 21.40 -8.33
C GLY A 67 -1.34 22.80 -8.01
#